data_AF-A0A516P0U0-F1
#
_entry.id   AF-A0A516P0U0-F1
#
_cell.length_a   1.000
_cell.length_b   1.000
_cell.length_c   1.000
_cell.angle_alpha   90.00
_cell.angle_beta   90.00
_cell.angle_gamma   90.00
#
_symmetry.space_group_name_H-M   'P 1'
#
loop_
_entity.id
_entity.type
_entity.pdbx_description
1 polymer ?
#
loop_
_entity_poly.entity_id
_entity_poly.type
_entity_poly.pdbx_seq_one_letter_code
_entity_poly.pdbx_strand_id
1 'polypeptide(L)'
;MSNIFSNFRKSLNKLFDKKEEKELKLTKNTSNMAMFNYGVGGNEVKVDANEAIQEIQENRSLVVSQLTADETMVPEIVRGLKTVEDVFRHFEPAVSVQHETDEGTIVDEEFRFQTLGDFTPKNLTQNSAYLQQLSIEQEQYNKILRQLKNNKILRSMLENEQTKTAFVEVLKEVAKELEK
;
A
#
# COMPACT_ATOMS: atom_id res chain seq x y z
N MET A 1 12.10 -11.52 24.24
CA MET A 1 12.55 -11.39 22.84
C MET A 1 13.96 -10.80 22.79
N SER A 2 15.02 -11.58 23.05
CA SER A 2 16.40 -11.04 23.02
C SER A 2 17.48 -12.02 22.53
N ASN A 3 17.12 -13.24 22.11
CA ASN A 3 18.11 -14.27 21.73
C ASN A 3 18.37 -14.43 20.23
N ILE A 4 17.64 -13.72 19.35
CA ILE A 4 17.80 -13.86 17.90
C ILE A 4 18.91 -12.92 17.36
N PHE A 5 18.97 -11.68 17.85
CA PHE A 5 19.98 -10.71 17.41
C PHE A 5 21.41 -11.02 17.90
N SER A 6 21.57 -11.67 19.04
CA SER A 6 22.89 -12.07 19.58
C SER A 6 23.57 -13.14 18.72
N ASN A 7 22.79 -14.12 18.26
CA ASN A 7 23.30 -15.22 17.44
C ASN A 7 23.65 -14.75 16.02
N PHE A 8 22.94 -13.75 15.49
CA PHE A 8 23.24 -13.14 14.20
C PHE A 8 24.57 -12.37 14.23
N ARG A 9 24.83 -11.59 15.29
CA ARG A 9 26.09 -10.85 15.46
C ARG A 9 27.31 -11.77 15.62
N LYS A 10 27.17 -12.89 16.33
CA LYS A 10 28.24 -13.89 16.46
C LYS A 10 28.56 -14.60 15.15
N SER A 11 27.56 -14.84 14.28
CA SER A 11 27.76 -15.44 12.96
C SER A 11 28.52 -14.50 12.02
N LEU A 12 28.19 -13.20 12.04
CA LEU A 12 28.87 -12.17 11.25
C LEU A 12 30.34 -11.98 11.65
N ASN A 13 30.67 -11.91 12.93
CA ASN A 13 32.08 -11.77 13.35
C ASN A 13 32.94 -12.99 12.94
N LYS A 14 32.36 -14.20 12.94
CA LYS A 14 33.05 -15.43 12.52
C LYS A 14 33.31 -15.50 11.00
N LEU A 15 32.56 -14.73 10.21
CA LEU A 15 32.71 -14.57 8.76
C LEU A 15 33.79 -13.55 8.40
N PHE A 16 34.03 -12.55 9.24
CA PHE A 16 35.06 -11.52 9.02
C PHE A 16 36.46 -11.90 9.55
N ASP A 17 36.58 -12.82 10.51
CA ASP A 17 37.87 -13.30 11.02
C ASP A 17 38.57 -14.33 10.10
N LYS A 18 37.89 -14.85 9.07
CA LYS A 18 38.40 -16.00 8.28
C LYS A 18 39.23 -15.61 7.04
N LYS A 19 39.69 -14.37 6.93
CA LYS A 19 40.36 -13.87 5.71
C LYS A 19 41.85 -13.55 5.83
N GLU A 20 42.47 -13.74 6.99
CA GLU A 20 43.93 -13.60 7.13
C GLU A 20 44.50 -14.86 7.79
N GLU A 21 44.94 -15.81 6.96
CA GLU A 21 46.09 -16.70 7.24
C GLU A 21 46.28 -17.67 6.07
N LYS A 22 47.33 -17.45 5.27
CA LYS A 22 48.31 -18.48 4.89
C LYS A 22 49.48 -17.89 4.09
N GLU A 23 50.63 -17.90 4.75
CA GLU A 23 51.96 -17.61 4.20
C GLU A 23 52.47 -18.63 3.18
N LEU A 24 53.49 -18.17 2.45
CA LEU A 24 54.39 -18.85 1.51
C LEU A 24 55.04 -20.15 2.03
N LYS A 25 55.42 -21.04 1.08
CA LYS A 25 56.82 -21.45 0.78
C LYS A 25 56.88 -22.58 -0.27
N LEU A 26 57.58 -22.37 -1.40
CA LEU A 26 58.57 -23.34 -1.91
C LEU A 26 59.53 -22.75 -2.99
N THR A 27 60.81 -22.68 -2.60
CA THR A 27 62.07 -22.92 -3.36
C THR A 27 62.41 -22.15 -4.64
N LYS A 28 63.52 -21.40 -4.54
CA LYS A 28 64.40 -20.96 -5.64
C LYS A 28 65.09 -22.15 -6.31
N ASN A 29 65.11 -22.18 -7.65
CA ASN A 29 66.29 -22.08 -8.54
C ASN A 29 65.99 -22.79 -9.86
N THR A 30 66.19 -22.13 -11.00
CA THR A 30 67.02 -22.58 -12.14
C THR A 30 66.84 -21.57 -13.28
N SER A 31 67.95 -20.93 -13.63
CA SER A 31 68.15 -20.11 -14.82
C SER A 31 67.87 -20.93 -16.09
N ASN A 32 67.08 -20.42 -17.03
CA ASN A 32 67.50 -20.21 -18.42
C ASN A 32 66.32 -20.00 -19.39
N MET A 33 66.61 -19.11 -20.35
CA MET A 33 66.05 -19.01 -21.70
C MET A 33 64.69 -18.33 -21.88
N ALA A 34 64.81 -17.11 -22.42
CA ALA A 34 63.81 -16.42 -23.20
C ALA A 34 63.20 -17.35 -24.26
N MET A 35 61.87 -17.49 -24.21
CA MET A 35 61.08 -17.93 -25.35
C MET A 35 60.13 -16.78 -25.69
N PHE A 36 60.45 -16.07 -26.77
CA PHE A 36 59.61 -15.03 -27.33
C PHE A 36 58.29 -15.67 -27.77
N ASN A 37 57.20 -15.38 -27.05
CA ASN A 37 55.85 -15.74 -27.50
C ASN A 37 55.20 -14.48 -28.08
N TYR A 38 55.35 -14.32 -29.40
CA TYR A 38 54.71 -13.27 -30.18
C TYR A 38 53.23 -13.65 -30.37
N GLY A 39 52.41 -13.34 -29.37
CA GLY A 39 50.96 -13.37 -29.46
C GLY A 39 50.46 -11.94 -29.59
N VAL A 40 49.93 -11.58 -30.76
CA VAL A 40 49.25 -10.30 -31.00
C VAL A 40 48.02 -10.26 -30.11
N GLY A 41 48.13 -9.58 -28.97
CA GLY A 41 47.13 -9.58 -27.91
C GLY A 41 46.09 -8.48 -28.08
N GLY A 42 44.82 -8.85 -27.99
CA GLY A 42 43.76 -8.01 -27.43
C GLY A 42 43.40 -8.58 -26.07
N ASN A 43 43.36 -7.75 -25.03
CA ASN A 43 42.71 -8.16 -23.78
C ASN A 43 41.20 -8.17 -24.02
N GLU A 44 40.56 -9.34 -23.91
CA GLU A 44 39.12 -9.40 -23.73
C GLU A 44 38.79 -8.79 -22.37
N VAL A 45 38.25 -7.57 -22.37
CA VAL A 45 37.55 -7.04 -21.19
C VAL A 45 36.25 -7.84 -21.12
N LYS A 46 36.16 -8.76 -20.17
CA LYS A 46 34.90 -9.44 -19.86
C LYS A 46 33.91 -8.35 -19.46
N VAL A 47 32.95 -8.09 -20.33
CA VAL A 47 31.85 -7.18 -20.03
C VAL A 47 31.05 -7.88 -18.94
N ASP A 48 31.25 -7.46 -17.70
CA ASP A 48 30.48 -7.98 -16.58
C ASP A 48 29.03 -7.62 -16.87
N ALA A 49 28.16 -8.63 -17.04
CA ALA A 49 26.75 -8.44 -17.36
C ALA A 49 25.96 -7.73 -16.24
N ASN A 50 26.66 -7.24 -15.21
CA ASN A 50 26.16 -6.43 -14.10
C ASN A 50 26.30 -4.91 -14.31
N GLU A 51 26.98 -4.42 -15.37
CA GLU A 51 27.13 -2.98 -15.63
C GLU A 51 26.04 -2.38 -16.54
N ALA A 52 24.85 -2.97 -16.60
CA ALA A 52 23.77 -2.47 -17.46
C ALA A 52 22.81 -1.49 -16.76
N ILE A 53 23.02 -1.14 -15.49
CA ILE A 53 22.43 0.08 -14.94
C ILE A 53 23.38 1.21 -15.29
N GLN A 54 23.16 1.80 -16.47
CA GLN A 54 23.75 3.09 -16.82
C GLN A 54 23.63 4.01 -15.60
N GLU A 55 24.77 4.50 -15.11
CA GLU A 55 24.84 5.42 -14.00
C GLU A 55 23.80 6.52 -14.22
N ILE A 56 22.78 6.54 -13.36
CA ILE A 56 21.72 7.51 -13.47
C ILE A 56 22.40 8.85 -13.23
N GLN A 57 22.41 9.72 -14.24
CA GLN A 57 22.96 11.08 -14.11
C GLN A 57 22.48 11.68 -12.77
N GLU A 58 23.38 12.33 -12.03
CA GLU A 58 23.11 12.82 -10.66
C GLU A 58 21.87 13.72 -10.53
N ASN A 59 21.37 14.26 -11.65
CA ASN A 59 20.16 15.06 -11.76
C ASN A 59 18.88 14.26 -12.05
N ARG A 60 18.92 12.93 -11.98
CA ARG A 60 17.78 12.04 -12.22
C ARG A 60 17.62 11.09 -11.05
N SER A 61 16.36 10.79 -10.73
CA SER A 61 16.01 9.79 -9.72
C SER A 61 15.22 8.66 -10.38
N LEU A 62 15.49 7.42 -9.96
CA LEU A 62 14.72 6.24 -10.34
C LEU A 62 14.00 5.74 -9.10
N VAL A 63 12.68 5.60 -9.20
CA VAL A 63 11.84 4.98 -8.18
C VAL A 63 11.34 3.66 -8.76
N VAL A 64 11.56 2.57 -8.03
CA VAL A 64 11.07 1.23 -8.39
C VAL A 64 10.13 0.78 -7.31
N SER A 65 8.85 0.65 -7.65
CA SER A 65 7.81 0.17 -6.75
C SER A 65 6.63 -0.34 -7.57
N GLN A 66 5.85 -1.26 -7.00
CA GLN A 66 4.51 -1.52 -7.46
C GLN A 66 3.62 -0.32 -7.08
N LEU A 67 2.94 0.28 -8.07
CA LEU A 67 2.13 1.49 -7.90
C LEU A 67 0.63 1.25 -8.12
N THR A 68 0.25 0.03 -8.52
CA THR A 68 -1.12 -0.45 -8.75
C THR A 68 -1.38 -1.71 -7.95
N ALA A 69 -2.66 -2.03 -7.68
CA ALA A 69 -3.02 -3.24 -6.92
C ALA A 69 -2.53 -4.52 -7.60
N ASP A 70 -2.65 -4.59 -8.93
CA ASP A 70 -2.22 -5.73 -9.71
C ASP A 70 -0.76 -5.58 -10.15
N GLU A 71 0.00 -6.67 -10.06
CA GLU A 71 1.39 -6.75 -10.52
C GLU A 71 1.43 -7.09 -12.01
N THR A 72 2.15 -6.27 -12.78
CA THR A 72 2.40 -6.51 -14.20
C THR A 72 3.54 -7.51 -14.38
N MET A 73 3.40 -8.48 -15.29
CA MET A 73 4.46 -9.47 -15.56
C MET A 73 5.77 -8.87 -16.09
N VAL A 74 5.72 -7.67 -16.69
CA VAL A 74 6.89 -6.98 -17.21
C VAL A 74 6.95 -5.58 -16.58
N PRO A 75 8.08 -5.18 -15.98
CA PRO A 75 8.22 -3.86 -15.39
C PRO A 75 8.22 -2.78 -16.47
N GLU A 76 7.45 -1.72 -16.25
CA GLU A 76 7.40 -0.54 -17.11
C GLU A 76 8.44 0.50 -16.66
N ILE A 77 9.18 1.08 -17.61
CA ILE A 77 10.07 2.21 -17.34
C ILE A 77 9.44 3.49 -17.88
N VAL A 78 8.83 4.27 -16.97
CA VAL A 78 8.19 5.55 -17.31
C VAL A 78 9.15 6.70 -17.02
N ARG A 79 9.20 7.68 -17.92
CA ARG A 79 10.02 8.89 -17.78
C ARG A 79 9.15 10.14 -17.87
N GLY A 80 9.61 11.21 -17.24
CA GLY A 80 8.96 12.52 -17.36
C GLY A 80 7.82 12.77 -16.35
N LEU A 81 7.56 11.83 -15.43
CA LEU A 81 6.71 12.08 -14.26
C LEU A 81 7.47 12.99 -13.29
N LYS A 82 6.95 14.19 -13.05
CA LYS A 82 7.63 15.19 -12.21
C LYS A 82 6.90 15.45 -10.91
N THR A 83 5.58 15.29 -10.89
CA THR A 83 4.77 15.49 -9.70
C THR A 83 4.06 14.21 -9.27
N VAL A 84 3.52 14.21 -8.05
CA VAL A 84 2.73 13.08 -7.55
C VAL A 84 1.47 12.90 -8.40
N GLU A 85 0.85 13.99 -8.82
CA GLU A 85 -0.33 13.99 -9.67
C GLU A 85 -0.04 13.38 -11.06
N ASP A 86 1.15 13.59 -11.62
CA ASP A 86 1.57 12.92 -12.86
C ASP A 86 1.60 11.39 -12.69
N VAL A 87 2.05 10.91 -11.52
CA VAL A 87 2.06 9.48 -11.19
C VAL A 87 0.64 8.94 -11.08
N PHE A 88 -0.26 9.60 -10.34
CA PHE A 88 -1.66 9.17 -10.23
C PHE A 88 -2.39 9.16 -11.58
N ARG A 89 -2.15 10.16 -12.43
CA ARG A 89 -2.74 10.23 -13.77
C ARG A 89 -2.20 9.16 -14.72
N HIS A 90 -0.95 8.73 -14.56
CA HIS A 90 -0.38 7.68 -15.41
C HIS A 90 -0.81 6.28 -14.97
N PHE A 91 -0.72 5.99 -13.67
CA PHE A 91 -0.95 4.65 -13.13
C PHE A 91 -2.40 4.36 -12.75
N GLU A 92 -3.25 5.39 -12.63
CA GLU A 92 -4.69 5.31 -12.33
C GLU A 92 -5.04 4.20 -11.31
N PRO A 93 -4.46 4.24 -10.10
CA PRO A 93 -4.59 3.16 -9.15
C PRO A 93 -6.06 2.93 -8.77
N ALA A 94 -6.47 1.67 -8.82
CA ALA A 94 -7.78 1.20 -8.42
C ALA A 94 -7.67 -0.07 -7.56
N VAL A 95 -8.63 -0.27 -6.65
CA VAL A 95 -8.73 -1.47 -5.83
C VAL A 95 -10.18 -1.89 -5.67
N SER A 96 -10.46 -3.18 -5.89
CA SER A 96 -11.77 -3.77 -5.62
C SER A 96 -11.85 -4.20 -4.16
N VAL A 97 -12.91 -3.81 -3.48
CA VAL A 97 -13.16 -4.10 -2.06
C VAL A 97 -14.55 -4.70 -1.93
N GLN A 98 -14.66 -5.76 -1.13
CA GLN A 98 -15.93 -6.39 -0.79
C GLN A 98 -16.35 -5.95 0.61
N HIS A 99 -17.54 -5.38 0.73
CA HIS A 99 -18.15 -5.02 2.00
C HIS A 99 -19.13 -6.12 2.43
N GLU A 100 -19.10 -6.52 3.69
CA GLU A 100 -20.13 -7.37 4.28
C GLU A 100 -21.14 -6.49 5.01
N THR A 101 -22.42 -6.60 4.64
CA THR A 101 -23.51 -5.87 5.29
C THR A 101 -23.92 -6.53 6.60
N ASP A 102 -24.71 -5.83 7.42
CA ASP A 102 -25.33 -6.36 8.63
C ASP A 102 -26.27 -7.55 8.36
N GLU A 103 -26.87 -7.61 7.18
CA GLU A 103 -27.65 -8.76 6.71
C GLU A 103 -26.79 -9.91 6.15
N GLY A 104 -25.46 -9.79 6.17
CA GLY A 104 -24.52 -10.78 5.64
C GLY A 104 -24.45 -10.83 4.11
N THR A 105 -24.95 -9.80 3.42
CA THR A 105 -24.83 -9.66 1.96
C THR A 105 -23.49 -9.03 1.61
N ILE A 106 -22.92 -9.41 0.47
CA ILE A 106 -21.67 -8.82 -0.03
C ILE A 106 -21.98 -7.71 -1.03
N VAL A 107 -21.37 -6.55 -0.83
CA VAL A 107 -21.41 -5.41 -1.75
C VAL A 107 -19.99 -5.18 -2.28
N ASP A 108 -19.81 -5.39 -3.58
CA ASP A 108 -18.54 -5.15 -4.25
C ASP A 108 -18.46 -3.69 -4.73
N GLU A 109 -17.37 -3.00 -4.39
CA GLU A 109 -17.08 -1.65 -4.85
C GLU A 109 -15.64 -1.53 -5.35
N GLU A 110 -15.43 -0.65 -6.32
CA GLU A 110 -14.09 -0.31 -6.82
C GLU A 110 -13.72 1.11 -6.41
N PHE A 111 -12.65 1.23 -5.62
CA PHE A 111 -12.09 2.52 -5.24
C PHE A 111 -11.05 2.95 -6.27
N ARG A 112 -11.19 4.17 -6.80
CA ARG A 112 -10.22 4.79 -7.71
C ARG A 112 -9.60 6.01 -7.04
N PHE A 113 -8.29 6.15 -7.15
CA PHE A 113 -7.55 7.25 -6.50
C PHE A 113 -6.95 8.18 -7.56
N GLN A 114 -7.24 9.47 -7.43
CA GLN A 114 -6.73 10.52 -8.32
C GLN A 114 -5.67 11.38 -7.61
N THR A 115 -5.73 11.45 -6.28
CA THR A 115 -4.81 12.25 -5.46
C THR A 115 -4.49 11.56 -4.14
N LEU A 116 -3.48 12.07 -3.43
CA LEU A 116 -3.17 11.64 -2.06
C LEU A 116 -4.32 11.87 -1.07
N GLY A 117 -5.21 12.82 -1.35
CA GLY A 117 -6.36 13.11 -0.49
C GLY A 117 -7.39 11.98 -0.47
N ASP A 118 -7.45 11.19 -1.54
CA ASP A 118 -8.47 10.14 -1.72
C ASP A 118 -8.29 8.98 -0.74
N PHE A 119 -7.11 8.84 -0.13
CA PHE A 119 -6.83 7.85 0.91
C PHE A 119 -7.33 8.25 2.30
N THR A 120 -7.84 9.48 2.47
CA THR A 120 -8.38 9.89 3.76
C THR A 120 -9.73 9.20 4.03
N PRO A 121 -10.06 8.85 5.28
CA PRO A 121 -11.34 8.19 5.59
C PRO A 121 -12.55 8.96 5.06
N LYS A 122 -12.49 10.30 5.13
CA LYS A 122 -13.55 11.17 4.60
C LYS A 122 -13.74 10.98 3.09
N ASN A 123 -12.67 11.06 2.31
CA ASN A 123 -12.77 10.94 0.86
C ASN A 123 -13.07 9.50 0.43
N LEU A 124 -12.56 8.49 1.12
CA LEU A 124 -12.96 7.10 0.93
C LEU A 124 -14.47 6.92 1.10
N THR A 125 -15.02 7.44 2.19
CA THR A 125 -16.48 7.40 2.42
C THR A 125 -17.26 8.18 1.37
N GLN A 126 -16.75 9.31 0.87
CA GLN A 126 -17.43 10.12 -0.15
C GLN A 126 -17.36 9.52 -1.55
N ASN A 127 -16.30 8.77 -1.86
CA ASN A 127 -16.07 8.17 -3.16
C ASN A 127 -16.69 6.76 -3.28
N SER A 128 -17.20 6.20 -2.19
CA SER A 128 -17.97 4.96 -2.15
C SER A 128 -19.46 5.25 -2.00
N ALA A 129 -20.28 4.64 -2.85
CA ALA A 129 -21.72 4.83 -2.80
C ALA A 129 -22.31 4.19 -1.53
N TYR A 130 -21.83 2.98 -1.20
CA TYR A 130 -22.27 2.24 -0.03
C TYR A 130 -21.88 2.95 1.28
N LEU A 131 -20.61 3.34 1.43
CA LEU A 131 -20.14 4.02 2.64
C LEU A 131 -20.76 5.41 2.79
N GLN A 132 -20.99 6.13 1.69
CA GLN A 132 -21.68 7.41 1.73
C GLN A 132 -23.11 7.25 2.25
N GLN A 133 -23.85 6.26 1.75
CA GLN A 133 -25.20 5.96 2.22
C GLN A 133 -25.20 5.62 3.72
N LEU A 134 -24.29 4.74 4.15
CA LEU A 134 -24.14 4.37 5.56
C LEU A 134 -23.78 5.58 6.44
N SER A 135 -22.93 6.48 5.95
CA SER A 135 -22.58 7.73 6.65
C SER A 135 -23.79 8.65 6.81
N ILE A 136 -24.62 8.78 5.77
CA ILE A 136 -25.84 9.58 5.82
C ILE A 136 -26.82 9.00 6.85
N GLU A 137 -27.03 7.68 6.82
CA GLU A 137 -27.88 6.99 7.80
C GLU A 137 -27.37 7.18 9.22
N GLN A 138 -26.07 7.01 9.46
CA GLN A 138 -25.45 7.26 10.76
C GLN A 138 -25.68 8.70 11.23
N GLU A 139 -25.52 9.70 10.35
CA GLU A 139 -25.79 11.10 10.69
C GLU A 139 -27.26 11.33 11.05
N GLN A 140 -28.19 10.75 10.29
CA GLN A 140 -29.62 10.83 10.54
C GLN A 140 -29.98 10.19 11.89
N TYR A 141 -29.50 8.98 12.17
CA TYR A 141 -29.70 8.31 13.46
C TYR A 141 -29.17 9.16 14.62
N ASN A 142 -27.98 9.76 14.46
CA ASN A 142 -27.42 10.64 15.48
C ASN A 142 -28.26 11.91 15.69
N LYS A 143 -28.84 12.49 14.63
CA LYS A 143 -29.77 13.62 14.73
C LYS A 143 -31.03 13.21 15.49
N ILE A 144 -31.63 12.07 15.15
CA ILE A 144 -32.80 11.53 15.86
C ILE A 144 -32.47 11.30 17.33
N LEU A 145 -31.36 10.64 17.64
CA LEU A 145 -30.93 10.37 19.01
C LEU A 145 -30.75 11.64 19.84
N ARG A 146 -30.18 12.69 19.25
CA ARG A 146 -30.05 14.00 19.92
C ARG A 146 -31.42 14.61 20.22
N GLN A 147 -32.36 14.55 19.28
CA GLN A 147 -33.73 15.05 19.49
C GLN A 147 -34.44 14.28 20.59
N LEU A 148 -34.31 12.95 20.61
CA LEU A 148 -34.88 12.09 21.66
C LEU A 148 -34.29 12.38 23.05
N LYS A 149 -32.98 12.66 23.12
CA LYS A 149 -32.31 12.99 24.40
C LYS A 149 -32.66 14.38 24.93
N ASN A 150 -32.72 15.37 24.03
CA ASN A 150 -32.87 16.77 24.43
C ASN A 150 -34.33 17.17 24.67
N ASN A 151 -35.29 16.50 24.02
CA ASN A 151 -36.70 16.80 24.18
C ASN A 151 -37.34 15.93 25.27
N LYS A 152 -37.56 16.55 26.44
CA LYS A 152 -38.18 15.89 27.60
C LYS A 152 -39.59 15.34 27.30
N ILE A 153 -40.37 16.02 26.46
CA ILE A 153 -41.75 15.63 26.12
C ILE A 153 -41.71 14.36 25.26
N LEU A 154 -40.88 14.34 24.22
CA LEU A 154 -40.70 13.14 23.37
C LEU A 154 -40.19 11.96 24.20
N ARG A 155 -39.25 12.20 25.12
CA ARG A 155 -38.77 11.16 26.03
C ARG A 155 -39.89 10.60 26.91
N SER A 156 -40.67 11.45 27.59
CA SER A 156 -41.78 10.98 28.42
C SER A 156 -42.88 10.28 27.61
N MET A 157 -43.10 10.71 26.36
CA MET A 157 -44.05 10.07 25.45
C MET A 157 -43.57 8.67 25.01
N LEU A 158 -42.26 8.46 24.89
CA LEU A 158 -41.68 7.17 24.53
C LEU A 158 -41.52 6.22 25.73
N GLU A 159 -41.52 6.73 26.97
CA GLU A 159 -41.48 5.92 28.19
C GLU A 159 -42.83 5.24 28.49
N ASN A 160 -43.94 5.78 27.99
CA ASN A 160 -45.27 5.16 28.10
C ASN A 160 -45.61 4.36 26.83
N GLU A 161 -45.97 3.09 27.02
CA GLU A 161 -46.19 2.12 25.95
C GLU A 161 -47.38 2.46 25.04
N GLN A 162 -48.45 3.07 25.58
CA GLN A 162 -49.62 3.51 24.79
C GLN A 162 -49.27 4.69 23.88
N THR A 163 -48.54 5.67 24.39
CA THR A 163 -48.17 6.86 23.60
C THR A 163 -47.07 6.56 22.60
N LYS A 164 -46.16 5.63 22.93
CA LYS A 164 -45.14 5.11 22.00
C LYS A 164 -45.77 4.38 20.82
N THR A 165 -46.74 3.49 21.07
CA THR A 165 -47.41 2.74 20.01
C THR A 165 -48.18 3.66 19.07
N ALA A 166 -48.97 4.60 19.62
CA ALA A 166 -49.67 5.61 18.82
C ALA A 166 -48.69 6.48 17.98
N PHE A 167 -47.55 6.88 18.55
CA PHE A 167 -46.55 7.66 17.83
C PHE A 167 -45.91 6.87 16.68
N VAL A 168 -45.61 5.58 16.89
CA VAL A 168 -45.08 4.70 15.84
C VAL A 168 -46.10 4.49 14.72
N GLU A 169 -47.40 4.36 15.04
CA GLU A 169 -48.46 4.24 14.03
C GLU A 169 -48.54 5.50 13.16
N VAL A 170 -48.53 6.69 13.77
CA VAL A 170 -48.52 7.96 13.02
C VAL A 170 -47.29 8.05 12.11
N LEU A 171 -46.10 7.67 12.60
CA LEU A 171 -44.89 7.67 11.77
C LEU A 171 -44.98 6.69 10.59
N LYS A 172 -45.59 5.51 10.79
CA LYS A 172 -45.81 4.54 9.71
C LYS A 172 -46.82 5.03 8.68
N GLU A 173 -47.87 5.72 9.11
CA GLU A 173 -48.84 6.34 8.19
C GLU A 173 -48.17 7.42 7.34
N VAL A 174 -47.39 8.31 7.96
CA VAL A 174 -46.64 9.35 7.23
C VAL A 174 -45.62 8.72 6.27
N ALA A 175 -44.89 7.68 6.69
CA ALA A 175 -43.97 6.98 5.79
C ALA A 175 -44.69 6.40 4.56
N LYS A 176 -45.86 5.78 4.76
CA LYS A 176 -46.69 5.22 3.69
C LYS A 176 -47.24 6.28 2.74
N GLU A 177 -47.50 7.50 3.22
CA GLU A 177 -47.90 8.63 2.37
C GLU A 177 -46.75 9.12 1.48
N LEU A 178 -45.50 9.04 1.95
CA LEU A 178 -44.32 9.47 1.20
C LEU A 178 -43.87 8.46 0.13
N GLU A 179 -44.29 7.21 0.23
CA GLU A 179 -44.04 6.15 -0.77
C GLU A 179 -45.03 6.17 -1.95
N LYS A 180 -46.07 7.02 -1.91
CA LYS A 180 -47.03 7.24 -3.00
C LYS A 180 -46.58 8.34 -3.95
#